data_AF-A0A1I8AN80-F1
#
_entry.id   AF-A0A1I8AN80-F1
#
_cell.length_a   1.000
_cell.length_b   1.000
_cell.length_c   1.000
_cell.angle_alpha   90.00
_cell.angle_beta   90.00
_cell.angle_gamma   90.00
#
_symmetry.space_group_name_H-M   'P 1'
#
loop_
_entity.id
_entity.type
_entity.pdbx_description
1 polymer ?
#
loop_
_entity_poly.entity_id
_entity_poly.type
_entity_poly.pdbx_seq_one_letter_code
_entity_poly.pdbx_strand_id
1 'polypeptide(L)'
;MSRPITSSNSSQFPKKQLEWISSLIQRYQDQLPTNTGRPIDRETRQLLDTTHSCIINVSKNHLQMVVVSLVRVLKAVNASRWTSELALTQSRLIVMETLLECLQEAEGPLARRPEREACMGQLLEEMWQMMTACGPGSQVHDTATAIVARVGALYSTMMIAKLDATLEALKAEETPDETVEDALKHLSMMSHVTYVLCDVIKILNQVLAHYPVRKEFVEPVCAMLSSAMWKWIEANPDQFGLLQHSAHEQLSGTVTLYAGLTLLQSVVDKVLQKE
;
A
#
# COMPACT_ATOMS: atom_id res chain seq x y z
N MET A 1 36.28 43.59 24.81
CA MET A 1 36.39 42.12 24.97
C MET A 1 34.99 41.54 24.82
N SER A 2 34.66 41.11 23.62
CA SER A 2 33.33 40.61 23.25
C SER A 2 33.30 39.09 23.46
N ARG A 3 32.36 38.60 24.28
CA ARG A 3 32.12 37.16 24.44
C ARG A 3 31.31 36.65 23.23
N PRO A 4 31.64 35.48 22.64
CA PRO A 4 30.82 34.92 21.58
C PRO A 4 29.57 34.26 22.17
N ILE A 5 28.41 34.61 21.62
CA ILE A 5 27.15 33.88 21.80
C ILE A 5 27.22 32.68 20.86
N THR A 6 27.44 31.48 21.40
CA THR A 6 27.25 30.24 20.64
C THR A 6 25.76 29.94 20.59
N SER A 7 25.11 30.38 19.51
CA SER A 7 23.80 29.86 19.11
C SER A 7 23.98 28.47 18.51
N SER A 8 23.46 27.45 19.18
CA SER A 8 23.31 26.11 18.60
C SER A 8 21.92 25.58 18.95
N ASN A 9 20.89 26.21 18.37
CA ASN A 9 19.60 25.56 18.21
C ASN A 9 19.71 24.61 17.02
N SER A 10 20.23 23.42 17.28
CA SER A 10 20.01 22.27 16.41
C SER A 10 18.73 21.58 16.84
N SER A 11 17.83 21.42 15.89
CA SER A 11 16.51 20.78 16.02
C SER A 11 16.64 19.31 16.42
N GLN A 12 16.94 19.05 17.69
CA GLN A 12 17.02 17.71 18.24
C GLN A 12 15.61 17.24 18.60
N PHE A 13 15.08 16.25 17.86
CA PHE A 13 13.90 15.51 18.30
C PHE A 13 14.07 15.12 19.77
N PRO A 14 13.09 15.35 20.66
CA PRO A 14 13.29 15.11 22.08
C PRO A 14 13.49 13.61 22.32
N LYS A 15 14.71 13.18 22.64
CA LYS A 15 15.12 11.77 22.85
C LYS A 15 14.12 10.96 23.70
N LYS A 16 13.54 11.62 24.70
CA LYS A 16 12.50 11.08 25.59
C LYS A 16 11.25 10.58 24.84
N GLN A 17 10.86 11.24 23.77
CA GLN A 17 9.69 10.86 22.98
C GLN A 17 9.95 9.58 22.17
N LEU A 18 11.14 9.44 21.60
CA LEU A 18 11.54 8.23 20.86
C LEU A 18 11.65 7.01 21.79
N GLU A 19 12.23 7.19 22.98
CA GLU A 19 12.32 6.15 24.01
C GLU A 19 10.94 5.69 24.48
N TRP A 20 10.00 6.64 24.65
CA TRP A 20 8.64 6.31 25.04
C TRP A 20 7.89 5.53 23.96
N ILE A 21 7.95 5.95 22.69
CA ILE A 21 7.34 5.21 21.57
C ILE A 21 7.96 3.80 21.48
N SER A 22 9.28 3.70 21.59
CA SER A 22 9.97 2.39 21.57
C SER A 22 9.49 1.48 22.71
N SER A 23 9.36 2.02 23.92
CA SER A 23 8.85 1.28 25.09
C SER A 23 7.39 0.86 24.91
N LEU A 24 6.56 1.71 24.29
CA LEU A 24 5.17 1.40 23.97
C LEU A 24 5.09 0.24 22.97
N ILE A 25 5.89 0.28 21.90
CA ILE A 25 5.94 -0.79 20.89
C ILE A 25 6.47 -2.09 21.48
N GLN A 26 7.50 -2.04 22.35
CA GLN A 26 8.01 -3.23 23.01
C GLN A 26 6.93 -3.91 23.86
N ARG A 27 6.21 -3.13 24.68
CA ARG A 27 5.10 -3.63 25.48
C ARG A 27 4.01 -4.26 24.62
N TYR A 28 3.68 -3.61 23.51
CA TYR A 28 2.72 -4.13 22.54
C TYR A 28 3.16 -5.49 21.97
N GLN A 29 4.43 -5.61 21.58
CA GLN A 29 5.00 -6.88 21.10
C GLN A 29 4.96 -7.98 22.15
N ASP A 30 5.29 -7.66 23.41
CA ASP A 30 5.30 -8.62 24.52
C ASP A 30 3.88 -9.14 24.87
N GLN A 31 2.84 -8.38 24.50
CA GLN A 31 1.43 -8.74 24.71
C GLN A 31 0.82 -9.57 23.58
N LEU A 32 1.54 -9.80 22.48
CA LEU A 32 1.06 -10.62 21.39
C LEU A 32 0.91 -12.09 21.82
N PRO A 33 -0.10 -12.82 21.33
CA PRO A 33 -0.36 -14.21 21.73
C PRO A 33 0.76 -15.17 21.29
N THR A 34 1.68 -15.55 22.19
CA THR A 34 2.90 -16.35 21.90
C THR A 34 2.85 -17.85 22.15
N ASN A 35 2.13 -18.34 23.16
CA ASN A 35 1.82 -19.77 23.34
C ASN A 35 0.90 -20.06 24.55
N THR A 36 0.02 -21.06 24.42
CA THR A 36 -0.14 -22.24 25.32
C THR A 36 -1.41 -23.05 24.98
N GLY A 37 -2.19 -22.65 23.97
CA GLY A 37 -3.54 -23.21 23.77
C GLY A 37 -4.55 -22.69 24.80
N ARG A 38 -4.17 -21.68 25.60
CA ARG A 38 -5.07 -20.93 26.47
C ARG A 38 -5.50 -19.64 25.77
N PRO A 39 -6.79 -19.27 25.85
CA PRO A 39 -7.23 -17.94 25.44
C PRO A 39 -6.43 -16.86 26.17
N ILE A 40 -6.14 -15.75 25.51
CA ILE A 40 -5.63 -14.54 26.18
C ILE A 40 -6.60 -14.21 27.32
N ASP A 41 -6.10 -14.07 28.54
CA ASP A 41 -6.95 -13.70 29.66
C ASP A 41 -7.50 -12.27 29.49
N ARG A 42 -8.59 -11.98 30.20
CA ARG A 42 -9.29 -10.70 30.05
C ARG A 42 -8.40 -9.50 30.36
N GLU A 43 -7.50 -9.62 31.33
CA GLU A 43 -6.61 -8.53 31.76
C GLU A 43 -5.57 -8.21 30.69
N THR A 44 -4.93 -9.24 30.13
CA THR A 44 -3.97 -9.13 29.03
C THR A 44 -4.65 -8.57 27.79
N ARG A 45 -5.89 -8.99 27.50
CA ARG A 45 -6.66 -8.44 26.38
C ARG A 45 -6.94 -6.95 26.57
N GLN A 46 -7.41 -6.54 27.75
CA GLN A 46 -7.66 -5.13 28.05
C GLN A 46 -6.38 -4.27 27.96
N LEU A 47 -5.25 -4.82 28.40
CA LEU A 47 -3.98 -4.13 28.32
C LEU A 47 -3.49 -4.00 26.87
N LEU A 48 -3.69 -5.04 26.05
CA LEU A 48 -3.44 -4.99 24.61
C LEU A 48 -4.32 -3.93 23.94
N ASP A 49 -5.63 -3.91 24.20
CA ASP A 49 -6.56 -2.92 23.64
C ASP A 49 -6.19 -1.48 24.05
N THR A 50 -5.71 -1.29 25.29
CA THR A 50 -5.20 0.01 25.78
C THR A 50 -3.93 0.43 25.05
N THR A 51 -2.99 -0.50 24.90
CA THR A 51 -1.71 -0.25 24.21
C THR A 51 -1.93 0.02 22.74
N HIS A 52 -2.82 -0.74 22.10
CA HIS A 52 -3.31 -0.54 20.74
C HIS A 52 -3.84 0.88 20.54
N SER A 53 -4.81 1.30 21.37
CA SER A 53 -5.41 2.64 21.30
C SER A 53 -4.36 3.75 21.47
N CYS A 54 -3.36 3.54 22.32
CA CYS A 54 -2.24 4.47 22.47
C CYS A 54 -1.41 4.54 21.18
N ILE A 55 -1.09 3.41 20.55
CA ILE A 55 -0.37 3.37 19.27
C ILE A 55 -1.14 4.12 18.18
N ILE A 56 -2.45 3.88 18.06
CA ILE A 56 -3.30 4.60 17.09
C ILE A 56 -3.22 6.11 17.32
N ASN A 57 -3.37 6.57 18.56
CA ASN A 57 -3.29 8.01 18.88
C ASN A 57 -1.90 8.62 18.59
N VAL A 58 -0.82 7.88 18.84
CA VAL A 58 0.54 8.32 18.54
C VAL A 58 0.78 8.40 17.03
N SER A 59 0.21 7.47 16.26
CA SER A 59 0.37 7.38 14.82
C SER A 59 -0.09 8.65 14.09
N LYS A 60 -1.09 9.36 14.63
CA LYS A 60 -1.61 10.63 14.09
C LYS A 60 -0.50 11.68 13.88
N ASN A 61 0.45 11.76 14.82
CA ASN A 61 1.56 12.72 14.76
C ASN A 61 2.90 12.07 14.37
N HIS A 62 3.02 10.76 14.53
CA HIS A 62 4.29 10.03 14.39
C HIS A 62 4.19 8.78 13.50
N LEU A 63 3.33 8.83 12.48
CA LEU A 63 3.00 7.70 11.60
C LEU A 63 4.23 6.92 11.12
N GLN A 64 5.24 7.62 10.61
CA GLN A 64 6.46 6.98 10.08
C GLN A 64 7.16 6.10 11.14
N MET A 65 7.36 6.62 12.35
CA MET A 65 8.03 5.90 13.42
C MET A 65 7.20 4.70 13.89
N VAL A 66 5.88 4.87 13.96
CA VAL A 66 4.94 3.80 14.34
C VAL A 66 4.95 2.71 13.28
N VAL A 67 4.79 3.03 11.99
CA VAL A 67 4.81 2.06 10.88
C VAL A 67 6.13 1.30 10.84
N VAL A 68 7.27 1.98 10.89
CA VAL A 68 8.59 1.31 10.91
C VAL A 68 8.71 0.35 12.09
N SER A 69 8.18 0.73 13.24
CA SER A 69 8.27 -0.11 14.45
C SER A 69 7.30 -1.29 14.41
N LEU A 70 6.08 -1.11 13.90
CA LEU A 70 5.12 -2.20 13.70
C LEU A 70 5.58 -3.17 12.61
N VAL A 71 6.20 -2.69 11.52
CA VAL A 71 6.86 -3.55 10.52
C VAL A 71 7.97 -4.38 11.16
N ARG A 72 8.77 -3.80 12.07
CA ARG A 72 9.78 -4.56 12.83
C ARG A 72 9.13 -5.63 13.72
N VAL A 73 8.03 -5.31 14.39
CA VAL A 73 7.27 -6.29 15.19
C VAL A 73 6.74 -7.40 14.29
N LEU A 74 6.16 -7.08 13.13
CA LEU A 74 5.66 -8.08 12.17
C LEU A 74 6.78 -9.00 11.67
N LYS A 75 7.96 -8.45 11.36
CA LYS A 75 9.16 -9.26 11.02
C LYS A 75 9.58 -10.18 12.15
N ALA A 76 9.61 -9.68 13.38
CA ALA A 76 9.91 -10.49 14.56
C ALA A 76 8.87 -11.60 14.76
N VAL A 77 7.59 -11.30 14.50
CA VAL A 77 6.53 -12.31 14.47
C VAL A 77 6.80 -13.33 13.38
N ASN A 78 7.05 -12.94 12.14
CA ASN A 78 7.30 -13.89 11.06
C ASN A 78 8.56 -14.75 11.24
N ALA A 79 9.61 -14.22 11.89
CA ALA A 79 10.86 -14.93 12.12
C ALA A 79 10.84 -15.83 13.37
N SER A 80 9.94 -15.57 14.31
CA SER A 80 9.89 -16.31 15.57
C SER A 80 9.39 -17.73 15.34
N ARG A 81 9.94 -18.69 16.10
CA ARG A 81 9.44 -20.06 16.14
C ARG A 81 8.22 -20.10 17.04
N TRP A 82 7.06 -19.74 16.48
CA TRP A 82 5.80 -19.88 17.20
C TRP A 82 5.50 -21.34 17.42
N THR A 83 4.82 -21.55 18.51
CA THR A 83 4.49 -22.83 19.09
C THR A 83 3.15 -23.36 18.60
N SER A 84 2.32 -22.47 18.03
CA SER A 84 1.06 -22.78 17.37
C SER A 84 0.87 -21.87 16.14
N GLU A 85 0.40 -22.45 15.03
CA GLU A 85 0.04 -21.72 13.80
C GLU A 85 -1.12 -20.74 14.03
N LEU A 86 -2.06 -21.07 14.93
CA LEU A 86 -3.16 -20.18 15.30
C LEU A 86 -2.62 -18.92 16.01
N ALA A 87 -1.70 -19.09 16.96
CA ALA A 87 -1.10 -17.99 17.71
C ALA A 87 -0.26 -17.07 16.80
N LEU A 88 0.46 -17.65 15.84
CA LEU A 88 1.16 -16.91 14.79
C LEU A 88 0.18 -16.11 13.93
N THR A 89 -0.89 -16.73 13.44
CA THR A 89 -1.91 -16.08 12.62
C THR A 89 -2.61 -14.94 13.37
N GLN A 90 -2.99 -15.16 14.64
CA GLN A 90 -3.56 -14.12 15.49
C GLN A 90 -2.61 -12.95 15.70
N SER A 91 -1.34 -13.22 16.01
CA SER A 91 -0.34 -12.17 16.19
C SER A 91 -0.10 -11.36 14.91
N ARG A 92 -0.08 -12.02 13.74
CA ARG A 92 -0.02 -11.34 12.43
C ARG A 92 -1.21 -10.40 12.24
N LEU A 93 -2.43 -10.91 12.45
CA LEU A 93 -3.65 -10.14 12.28
C LEU A 93 -3.68 -8.93 13.20
N ILE A 94 -3.41 -9.08 14.50
CA ILE A 94 -3.40 -7.96 15.46
C ILE A 94 -2.43 -6.87 15.00
N VAL A 95 -1.21 -7.23 14.58
CA VAL A 95 -0.21 -6.26 14.10
C VAL A 95 -0.66 -5.58 12.79
N MET A 96 -1.22 -6.34 11.86
CA MET A 96 -1.69 -5.83 10.57
C MET A 96 -2.93 -4.94 10.70
N GLU A 97 -3.90 -5.32 11.53
CA GLU A 97 -5.09 -4.50 11.85
C GLU A 97 -4.66 -3.17 12.48
N THR A 98 -3.72 -3.20 13.42
CA THR A 98 -3.15 -1.98 14.02
C THR A 98 -2.46 -1.09 12.97
N LEU A 99 -1.70 -1.69 12.05
CA LEU A 99 -1.07 -0.96 10.93
C LEU A 99 -2.14 -0.31 10.04
N LEU A 100 -3.20 -1.05 9.71
CA LEU A 100 -4.29 -0.56 8.87
C LEU A 100 -5.00 0.62 9.53
N GLU A 101 -5.34 0.52 10.81
CA GLU A 101 -5.96 1.61 11.57
C GLU A 101 -5.05 2.84 11.65
N CYS A 102 -3.75 2.67 11.90
CA CYS A 102 -2.78 3.77 11.87
C CYS A 102 -2.78 4.50 10.51
N LEU A 103 -2.89 3.75 9.40
CA LEU A 103 -2.95 4.30 8.06
C LEU A 103 -4.31 4.95 7.76
N GLN A 104 -5.41 4.46 8.34
CA GLN A 104 -6.74 5.06 8.21
C GLN A 104 -6.81 6.42 8.90
N GLU A 105 -6.18 6.56 10.06
CA GLU A 105 -6.06 7.82 10.81
C GLU A 105 -5.04 8.80 10.20
N ALA A 106 -4.25 8.38 9.21
CA ALA A 106 -3.33 9.25 8.52
C ALA A 106 -4.09 10.35 7.77
N GLU A 107 -3.68 11.61 7.97
CA GLU A 107 -4.18 12.75 7.19
C GLU A 107 -4.04 12.47 5.68
N GLY A 108 -4.98 13.03 4.91
CA GLY A 108 -5.06 12.80 3.47
C GLY A 108 -3.79 13.22 2.70
N PRO A 109 -3.76 12.96 1.38
CA PRO A 109 -2.60 13.16 0.49
C PRO A 109 -1.85 14.50 0.57
N LEU A 110 -2.45 15.54 1.14
CA LEU A 110 -1.89 16.88 1.26
C LEU A 110 -0.85 17.03 2.39
N ALA A 111 -0.81 16.10 3.36
CA ALA A 111 0.15 16.09 4.48
C ALA A 111 1.40 15.22 4.22
N ARG A 112 1.61 14.81 2.96
CA ARG A 112 2.70 13.91 2.53
C ARG A 112 4.07 14.51 2.85
N ARG A 113 4.94 13.70 3.46
CA ARG A 113 6.38 13.99 3.59
C ARG A 113 7.16 12.92 2.80
N PRO A 114 8.12 13.29 1.92
CA PRO A 114 8.89 12.35 1.11
C PRO A 114 9.62 11.30 1.94
N GLU A 115 10.07 11.67 3.14
CA GLU A 115 10.72 10.80 4.12
C GLU A 115 9.88 9.56 4.50
N ARG A 116 8.56 9.62 4.30
CA ARG A 116 7.63 8.51 4.57
C ARG A 116 7.55 7.49 3.43
N GLU A 117 7.98 7.82 2.22
CA GLU A 117 7.85 6.90 1.07
C GLU A 117 8.71 5.66 1.24
N ALA A 118 9.94 5.80 1.76
CA ALA A 118 10.83 4.68 1.99
C ALA A 118 10.26 3.64 2.98
N CYS A 119 9.58 4.07 4.05
CA CYS A 119 8.97 3.12 4.98
C CYS A 119 7.71 2.46 4.42
N MET A 120 6.98 3.14 3.54
CA MET A 120 5.82 2.56 2.86
C MET A 120 6.25 1.50 1.85
N GLY A 121 7.37 1.70 1.15
CA GLY A 121 7.97 0.66 0.30
C GLY A 121 8.32 -0.61 1.10
N GLN A 122 8.91 -0.46 2.29
CA GLN A 122 9.17 -1.60 3.18
C GLN A 122 7.89 -2.27 3.67
N LEU A 123 6.84 -1.51 3.96
CA LEU A 123 5.56 -2.07 4.35
C LEU A 123 4.93 -2.86 3.20
N LEU A 124 4.94 -2.34 1.98
CA LEU A 124 4.44 -3.04 0.79
C LEU A 124 5.17 -4.36 0.54
N GLU A 125 6.48 -4.41 0.77
CA GLU A 125 7.27 -5.63 0.70
C GLU A 125 6.73 -6.69 1.67
N GLU A 126 6.54 -6.33 2.94
CA GLU A 126 6.00 -7.27 3.93
C GLU A 126 4.57 -7.71 3.60
N MET A 127 3.73 -6.81 3.11
CA MET A 127 2.36 -7.16 2.74
C MET A 127 2.32 -8.12 1.56
N TRP A 128 3.19 -7.94 0.56
CA TRP A 128 3.34 -8.88 -0.53
C TRP A 128 3.68 -10.28 -0.03
N GLN A 129 4.66 -10.40 0.87
CA GLN A 129 5.03 -11.69 1.46
C GLN A 129 3.85 -12.34 2.21
N MET A 130 2.99 -11.54 2.86
CA MET A 130 1.79 -12.07 3.52
C MET A 130 0.71 -12.52 2.53
N MET A 131 0.53 -11.78 1.43
CA MET A 131 -0.41 -12.15 0.35
C MET A 131 0.02 -13.41 -0.38
N THR A 132 1.32 -13.63 -0.59
CA THR A 132 1.81 -14.84 -1.29
C THR A 132 1.89 -16.05 -0.36
N ALA A 133 2.17 -15.84 0.94
CA ALA A 133 2.22 -16.92 1.92
C ALA A 133 0.84 -17.45 2.33
N CYS A 134 -0.22 -16.64 2.17
CA CYS A 134 -1.59 -16.99 2.58
C CYS A 134 -2.53 -17.00 1.36
N GLY A 135 -3.35 -18.03 1.22
CA GLY A 135 -4.28 -18.13 0.10
C GLY A 135 -5.33 -17.01 0.07
N PRO A 136 -5.86 -16.66 -1.13
CA PRO A 136 -6.97 -15.72 -1.27
C PRO A 136 -8.17 -16.10 -0.38
N GLY A 137 -8.82 -15.10 0.22
CA GLY A 137 -9.97 -15.28 1.12
C GLY A 137 -9.62 -15.67 2.54
N SER A 138 -8.33 -15.78 2.88
CA SER A 138 -7.89 -15.81 4.28
C SER A 138 -7.90 -14.40 4.87
N GLN A 139 -8.23 -14.27 6.15
CA GLN A 139 -8.25 -12.96 6.83
C GLN A 139 -6.88 -12.26 6.75
N VAL A 140 -5.77 -13.02 6.77
CA VAL A 140 -4.41 -12.45 6.62
C VAL A 140 -4.23 -11.87 5.22
N HIS A 141 -4.59 -12.62 4.18
CA HIS A 141 -4.53 -12.15 2.79
C HIS A 141 -5.39 -10.88 2.60
N ASP A 142 -6.61 -10.88 3.12
CA ASP A 142 -7.55 -9.78 2.93
C ASP A 142 -7.10 -8.52 3.70
N THR A 143 -6.56 -8.70 4.90
CA THR A 143 -5.99 -7.59 5.69
C THR A 143 -4.74 -7.03 5.01
N ALA A 144 -3.85 -7.88 4.47
CA ALA A 144 -2.68 -7.43 3.71
C ALA A 144 -3.10 -6.63 2.46
N THR A 145 -4.10 -7.14 1.73
CA THR A 145 -4.68 -6.47 0.56
C THR A 145 -5.26 -5.10 0.93
N ALA A 146 -5.98 -5.00 2.05
CA ALA A 146 -6.51 -3.73 2.54
C ALA A 146 -5.41 -2.73 2.90
N ILE A 147 -4.30 -3.19 3.49
CA ILE A 147 -3.13 -2.35 3.78
C ILE A 147 -2.49 -1.87 2.47
N VAL A 148 -2.27 -2.74 1.49
CA VAL A 148 -1.73 -2.37 0.16
C VAL A 148 -2.63 -1.32 -0.50
N ALA A 149 -3.94 -1.53 -0.51
CA ALA A 149 -4.91 -0.60 -1.05
C ALA A 149 -4.82 0.78 -0.37
N ARG A 150 -4.73 0.79 0.97
CA ARG A 150 -4.64 2.03 1.75
C ARG A 150 -3.31 2.76 1.53
N VAL A 151 -2.19 2.05 1.54
CA VAL A 151 -0.86 2.61 1.25
C VAL A 151 -0.84 3.18 -0.16
N GLY A 152 -1.33 2.43 -1.15
CA GLY A 152 -1.38 2.87 -2.53
C GLY A 152 -2.29 4.09 -2.74
N ALA A 153 -3.39 4.22 -2.00
CA ALA A 153 -4.23 5.43 -2.05
C ALA A 153 -3.52 6.64 -1.41
N LEU A 154 -2.87 6.44 -0.26
CA LEU A 154 -2.13 7.50 0.43
C LEU A 154 -0.89 7.95 -0.33
N TYR A 155 -0.22 7.04 -1.04
CA TYR A 155 1.07 7.24 -1.71
C TYR A 155 0.99 6.85 -3.20
N SER A 156 -0.11 7.20 -3.87
CA SER A 156 -0.36 6.84 -5.28
C SER A 156 0.74 7.28 -6.22
N THR A 157 1.32 8.46 -5.99
CA THR A 157 2.43 9.01 -6.78
C THR A 157 3.66 8.10 -6.74
N MET A 158 3.98 7.49 -5.61
CA MET A 158 5.08 6.52 -5.49
C MET A 158 4.79 5.26 -6.32
N MET A 159 3.56 4.74 -6.26
CA MET A 159 3.15 3.56 -7.04
C MET A 159 3.23 3.82 -8.55
N ILE A 160 2.75 4.99 -8.98
CA ILE A 160 2.75 5.40 -10.40
C ILE A 160 4.16 5.74 -10.87
N ALA A 161 5.02 6.33 -10.03
CA ALA A 161 6.40 6.62 -10.42
C ALA A 161 7.19 5.34 -10.72
N LYS A 162 6.93 4.24 -9.99
CA LYS A 162 7.57 2.94 -10.23
C LYS A 162 7.01 2.22 -11.47
N LEU A 163 5.79 2.55 -11.92
CA LEU A 163 5.15 1.88 -13.04
C LEU A 163 5.95 2.01 -14.35
N ASP A 164 6.61 3.14 -14.58
CA ASP A 164 7.44 3.36 -15.77
C ASP A 164 8.56 2.32 -15.91
N ALA A 165 9.35 2.13 -14.83
CA ALA A 165 10.40 1.11 -14.78
C ALA A 165 9.83 -0.32 -14.83
N THR A 166 8.66 -0.55 -14.23
CA THR A 166 7.94 -1.83 -14.32
C THR A 166 7.57 -2.16 -15.76
N LEU A 167 7.04 -1.21 -16.52
CA LEU A 167 6.65 -1.44 -17.92
C LEU A 167 7.86 -1.64 -18.83
N GLU A 168 8.93 -0.86 -18.63
CA GLU A 168 10.18 -1.01 -19.39
C GLU A 168 10.80 -2.41 -19.17
N ALA A 169 10.82 -2.90 -17.93
CA ALA A 169 11.28 -4.24 -17.58
C ALA A 169 10.50 -5.35 -18.29
N LEU A 170 9.17 -5.19 -18.43
CA LEU A 170 8.31 -6.17 -19.11
C LEU A 170 8.41 -6.09 -20.64
N LYS A 171 8.87 -4.94 -21.17
CA LYS A 171 9.06 -4.72 -22.61
C LYS A 171 10.40 -5.24 -23.11
N ALA A 172 11.48 -5.07 -22.36
CA ALA A 172 12.81 -5.49 -22.76
C ALA A 172 12.99 -7.03 -22.73
N GLU A 173 13.65 -7.59 -23.76
CA GLU A 173 13.84 -9.04 -23.89
C GLU A 173 14.86 -9.61 -22.90
N GLU A 174 15.93 -8.86 -22.62
CA GLU A 174 17.07 -9.30 -21.79
C GLU A 174 16.93 -8.92 -20.30
N THR A 175 15.71 -8.61 -19.85
CA THR A 175 15.47 -8.29 -18.44
C THR A 175 15.66 -9.53 -17.54
N PRO A 176 16.44 -9.45 -16.45
CA PRO A 176 16.60 -10.56 -15.51
C PRO A 176 15.27 -11.01 -14.90
N ASP A 177 15.11 -12.33 -14.67
CA ASP A 177 13.88 -12.91 -14.13
C ASP A 177 13.45 -12.28 -12.79
N GLU A 178 14.39 -11.98 -11.89
CA GLU A 178 14.10 -11.30 -10.62
C GLU A 178 13.48 -9.91 -10.82
N THR A 179 13.92 -9.17 -11.86
CA THR A 179 13.37 -7.86 -12.19
C THR A 179 11.97 -7.98 -12.82
N VAL A 180 11.73 -9.05 -13.59
CA VAL A 180 10.39 -9.37 -14.11
C VAL A 180 9.44 -9.74 -12.97
N GLU A 181 9.88 -10.54 -12.00
CA GLU A 181 9.08 -10.89 -10.82
C GLU A 181 8.71 -9.64 -10.00
N ASP A 182 9.67 -8.76 -9.75
CA ASP A 182 9.43 -7.48 -9.08
C ASP A 182 8.45 -6.57 -9.84
N ALA A 183 8.49 -6.60 -11.18
CA ALA A 183 7.55 -5.90 -12.04
C ALA A 183 6.13 -6.47 -11.93
N LEU A 184 5.97 -7.80 -11.98
CA LEU A 184 4.68 -8.48 -11.84
C LEU A 184 4.06 -8.27 -10.45
N LYS A 185 4.89 -8.35 -9.41
CA LYS A 185 4.52 -7.98 -8.04
C LYS A 185 4.00 -6.56 -7.95
N HIS A 186 4.68 -5.61 -8.58
CA HIS A 186 4.25 -4.21 -8.60
C HIS A 186 2.88 -4.03 -9.24
N LEU A 187 2.66 -4.64 -10.41
CA LEU A 187 1.36 -4.63 -11.10
C LEU A 187 0.25 -5.24 -10.24
N SER A 188 0.53 -6.36 -9.57
CA SER A 188 -0.41 -7.03 -8.67
C SER A 188 -0.82 -6.12 -7.51
N MET A 189 0.14 -5.48 -6.84
CA MET A 189 -0.17 -4.52 -5.76
C MET A 189 -0.98 -3.33 -6.26
N MET A 190 -0.64 -2.76 -7.42
CA MET A 190 -1.39 -1.65 -8.03
C MET A 190 -2.85 -2.03 -8.30
N SER A 191 -3.13 -3.30 -8.65
CA SER A 191 -4.49 -3.77 -8.92
C SER A 191 -5.42 -3.68 -7.70
N HIS A 192 -4.90 -3.61 -6.47
CA HIS A 192 -5.72 -3.50 -5.27
C HIS A 192 -6.04 -2.05 -4.87
N VAL A 193 -5.41 -1.06 -5.51
CA VAL A 193 -5.51 0.35 -5.13
C VAL A 193 -6.71 1.01 -5.82
N THR A 194 -7.44 1.83 -5.06
CA THR A 194 -8.47 2.72 -5.62
C THR A 194 -7.85 4.08 -5.92
N TYR A 195 -7.68 4.39 -7.20
CA TYR A 195 -7.07 5.64 -7.66
C TYR A 195 -8.13 6.72 -7.91
N VAL A 196 -7.73 7.99 -7.82
CA VAL A 196 -8.54 9.12 -8.31
C VAL A 196 -8.41 9.23 -9.83
N LEU A 197 -9.38 9.87 -10.50
CA LEU A 197 -9.42 9.97 -11.97
C LEU A 197 -8.10 10.48 -12.59
N CYS A 198 -7.51 11.54 -12.02
CA CYS A 198 -6.24 12.08 -12.50
C CYS A 198 -5.10 11.05 -12.49
N ASP A 199 -5.09 10.16 -11.49
CA ASP A 199 -4.08 9.10 -11.37
C ASP A 199 -4.38 7.94 -12.32
N VAL A 200 -5.66 7.57 -12.52
CA VAL A 200 -6.07 6.61 -13.57
C VAL A 200 -5.61 7.08 -14.94
N ILE A 201 -5.80 8.36 -15.28
CA ILE A 201 -5.34 8.94 -16.56
C ILE A 201 -3.81 8.86 -16.70
N LYS A 202 -3.05 9.13 -15.64
CA LYS A 202 -1.58 8.99 -15.67
C LYS A 202 -1.15 7.55 -15.91
N ILE A 203 -1.76 6.60 -15.21
CA ILE A 203 -1.50 5.17 -15.36
C ILE A 203 -1.78 4.74 -16.80
N LEU A 204 -2.93 5.12 -17.35
CA LEU A 204 -3.28 4.84 -18.75
C LEU A 204 -2.21 5.39 -19.70
N ASN A 205 -1.88 6.68 -19.60
CA ASN A 205 -0.89 7.31 -20.48
C ASN A 205 0.49 6.63 -20.41
N GLN A 206 0.95 6.21 -19.22
CA GLN A 206 2.20 5.47 -19.08
C GLN A 206 2.12 4.10 -19.75
N VAL A 207 1.04 3.33 -19.53
CA VAL A 207 0.86 2.05 -20.23
C VAL A 207 0.83 2.26 -21.74
N LEU A 208 0.16 3.29 -22.25
CA LEU A 208 0.13 3.60 -23.68
C LEU A 208 1.51 3.93 -24.27
N ALA A 209 2.35 4.64 -23.52
CA ALA A 209 3.69 4.99 -23.96
C ALA A 209 4.62 3.77 -24.07
N HIS A 210 4.37 2.73 -23.27
CA HIS A 210 5.17 1.51 -23.22
C HIS A 210 4.61 0.36 -24.05
N TYR A 211 3.33 0.40 -24.38
CA TYR A 211 2.67 -0.67 -25.13
C TYR A 211 3.17 -0.77 -26.58
N PRO A 212 3.30 -1.98 -27.17
CA PRO A 212 3.08 -3.28 -26.54
C PRO A 212 4.25 -3.72 -25.65
N VAL A 213 3.90 -4.35 -24.51
CA VAL A 213 4.83 -5.18 -23.73
C VAL A 213 4.95 -6.57 -24.36
N ARG A 214 5.89 -7.40 -23.89
CA ARG A 214 6.00 -8.81 -24.34
C ARG A 214 4.68 -9.56 -24.11
N LYS A 215 4.39 -10.51 -25.01
CA LYS A 215 3.07 -11.14 -25.14
C LYS A 215 2.60 -11.81 -23.85
N GLU A 216 3.51 -12.46 -23.15
CA GLU A 216 3.31 -13.14 -21.87
C GLU A 216 2.93 -12.19 -20.72
N PHE A 217 3.21 -10.90 -20.84
CA PHE A 217 2.92 -9.89 -19.80
C PHE A 217 1.75 -8.97 -20.14
N VAL A 218 1.12 -9.16 -21.31
CA VAL A 218 -0.07 -8.39 -21.70
C VAL A 218 -1.20 -8.60 -20.70
N GLU A 219 -1.44 -9.84 -20.27
CA GLU A 219 -2.54 -10.15 -19.34
C GLU A 219 -2.37 -9.49 -17.96
N PRO A 220 -1.23 -9.59 -17.26
CA PRO A 220 -0.99 -8.86 -16.00
C PRO A 220 -1.18 -7.33 -16.12
N VAL A 221 -0.70 -6.73 -17.21
CA VAL A 221 -0.84 -5.28 -17.44
C VAL A 221 -2.32 -4.91 -17.63
N CYS A 222 -3.06 -5.68 -18.45
CA CYS A 222 -4.49 -5.46 -18.66
C CYS A 222 -5.31 -5.69 -17.38
N ALA A 223 -4.97 -6.70 -16.57
CA ALA A 223 -5.64 -6.99 -15.31
C ALA A 223 -5.48 -5.83 -14.31
N MET A 224 -4.27 -5.29 -14.19
CA MET A 224 -3.99 -4.12 -13.36
C MET A 224 -4.80 -2.89 -13.82
N LEU A 225 -4.79 -2.60 -15.12
CA LEU A 225 -5.56 -1.48 -15.69
C LEU A 225 -7.06 -1.62 -15.45
N SER A 226 -7.61 -2.80 -15.75
CA SER A 226 -9.02 -3.12 -15.56
C SER A 226 -9.43 -2.89 -14.11
N SER A 227 -8.65 -3.41 -13.15
CA SER A 227 -8.95 -3.24 -11.73
C SER A 227 -8.89 -1.77 -11.29
N ALA A 228 -7.86 -1.03 -11.72
CA ALA A 228 -7.73 0.40 -11.39
C ALA A 228 -8.93 1.23 -11.90
N MET A 229 -9.41 0.92 -13.10
CA MET A 229 -10.58 1.59 -13.68
C MET A 229 -11.88 1.19 -12.97
N TRP A 230 -12.14 -0.11 -12.80
CA TRP A 230 -13.38 -0.57 -12.19
C TRP A 230 -13.52 -0.05 -10.76
N LYS A 231 -12.45 -0.11 -9.97
CA LYS A 231 -12.45 0.47 -8.62
C LYS A 231 -12.72 1.96 -8.63
N TRP A 232 -12.19 2.71 -9.61
CA TRP A 232 -12.50 4.13 -9.74
C TRP A 232 -13.98 4.37 -10.12
N ILE A 233 -14.53 3.58 -11.05
CA ILE A 233 -15.94 3.65 -11.48
C ILE A 233 -16.87 3.34 -10.30
N GLU A 234 -16.62 2.25 -9.59
CA GLU A 234 -17.38 1.82 -8.40
C GLU A 234 -17.34 2.89 -7.30
N ALA A 235 -16.19 3.54 -7.11
CA ALA A 235 -16.05 4.61 -6.12
C ALA A 235 -16.61 5.96 -6.58
N ASN A 236 -16.81 6.19 -7.88
CA ASN A 236 -17.20 7.49 -8.44
C ASN A 236 -18.26 7.37 -9.57
N PRO A 237 -19.41 6.72 -9.33
CA PRO A 237 -20.40 6.44 -10.37
C PRO A 237 -20.96 7.71 -11.03
N ASP A 238 -21.18 8.78 -10.25
CA ASP A 238 -21.70 10.06 -10.77
C ASP A 238 -20.70 10.75 -11.72
N GLN A 239 -19.41 10.77 -11.34
CA GLN A 239 -18.36 11.35 -12.18
C GLN A 239 -18.21 10.57 -13.48
N PHE A 240 -18.28 9.24 -13.41
CA PHE A 240 -18.28 8.39 -14.60
C PHE A 240 -19.48 8.67 -15.51
N GLY A 241 -20.67 8.82 -14.94
CA GLY A 241 -21.86 9.26 -15.67
C GLY A 241 -21.60 10.56 -16.43
N LEU A 242 -21.09 11.59 -15.76
CA LEU A 242 -20.77 12.88 -16.41
C LEU A 242 -19.72 12.74 -17.52
N LEU A 243 -18.69 11.91 -17.35
CA LEU A 243 -17.68 11.66 -18.38
C LEU A 243 -18.29 11.00 -19.63
N GLN A 244 -19.19 10.03 -19.46
CA GLN A 244 -19.86 9.39 -20.60
C GLN A 244 -20.71 10.38 -21.41
N HIS A 245 -21.39 11.30 -20.73
CA HIS A 245 -22.22 12.32 -21.39
C HIS A 245 -21.36 13.42 -22.05
N SER A 246 -20.32 13.90 -21.38
CA SER A 246 -19.44 14.96 -21.90
C SER A 246 -18.51 14.49 -23.02
N ALA A 247 -18.03 13.25 -22.98
CA ALA A 247 -17.31 12.64 -24.11
C ALA A 247 -18.18 12.58 -25.36
N HIS A 248 -19.50 12.40 -25.21
CA HIS A 248 -20.45 12.41 -26.31
C HIS A 248 -20.68 13.80 -26.92
N GLU A 249 -20.43 14.87 -26.17
CA GLU A 249 -20.59 16.27 -26.61
C GLU A 249 -19.31 16.87 -27.21
N GLN A 250 -18.12 16.40 -26.80
CA GLN A 250 -16.82 16.96 -27.20
C GLN A 250 -16.04 16.16 -28.27
N LEU A 251 -16.72 15.28 -29.02
CA LEU A 251 -16.18 14.39 -30.07
C LEU A 251 -15.42 15.05 -31.25
N SER A 252 -15.13 16.36 -31.22
CA SER A 252 -14.47 17.10 -32.30
C SER A 252 -13.03 17.58 -32.01
N GLY A 253 -12.47 17.39 -30.80
CA GLY A 253 -11.27 18.15 -30.39
C GLY A 253 -10.03 17.39 -29.89
N THR A 254 -10.15 16.21 -29.28
CA THR A 254 -9.04 15.63 -28.48
C THR A 254 -8.69 14.20 -28.88
N VAL A 255 -7.75 14.08 -29.81
CA VAL A 255 -7.16 12.82 -30.32
C VAL A 255 -6.56 11.95 -29.19
N THR A 256 -6.10 12.55 -28.08
CA THR A 256 -5.46 11.84 -26.97
C THR A 256 -6.47 11.11 -26.07
N LEU A 257 -7.65 11.71 -25.82
CA LEU A 257 -8.73 11.06 -25.08
C LEU A 257 -9.41 9.97 -25.91
N TYR A 258 -9.53 10.17 -27.23
CA TYR A 258 -10.10 9.15 -28.11
C TYR A 258 -9.18 7.93 -28.26
N ALA A 259 -7.86 8.11 -28.37
CA ALA A 259 -6.89 7.01 -28.35
C ALA A 259 -6.91 6.26 -27.00
N GLY A 260 -6.99 7.01 -25.89
CA GLY A 260 -7.20 6.46 -24.55
C GLY A 260 -8.52 5.70 -24.43
N LEU A 261 -9.62 6.22 -24.98
CA LEU A 261 -10.94 5.60 -25.00
C LEU A 261 -11.03 4.39 -25.93
N THR A 262 -10.30 4.36 -27.05
CA THR A 262 -10.24 3.19 -27.94
C THR A 262 -9.32 2.11 -27.40
N LEU A 263 -8.25 2.46 -26.67
CA LEU A 263 -7.49 1.49 -25.88
C LEU A 263 -8.27 1.01 -24.67
N LEU A 264 -8.99 1.89 -23.98
CA LEU A 264 -9.99 1.54 -22.96
C LEU A 264 -11.03 0.60 -23.54
N GLN A 265 -11.62 0.91 -24.69
CA GLN A 265 -12.60 0.05 -25.36
C GLN A 265 -11.96 -1.26 -25.80
N SER A 266 -10.73 -1.26 -26.34
CA SER A 266 -10.01 -2.48 -26.73
C SER A 266 -9.63 -3.35 -25.53
N VAL A 267 -9.25 -2.73 -24.41
CA VAL A 267 -8.95 -3.40 -23.13
C VAL A 267 -10.24 -3.90 -22.48
N VAL A 268 -11.30 -3.09 -22.46
CA VAL A 268 -12.64 -3.43 -21.95
C VAL A 268 -13.24 -4.55 -22.79
N ASP A 269 -13.17 -4.51 -24.11
CA ASP A 269 -13.67 -5.55 -25.02
C ASP A 269 -12.89 -6.86 -24.82
N LYS A 270 -11.57 -6.79 -24.61
CA LYS A 270 -10.74 -7.98 -24.29
C LYS A 270 -10.97 -8.53 -22.88
N VAL A 271 -11.32 -7.68 -21.92
CA VAL A 271 -11.58 -8.06 -20.52
C VAL A 271 -13.01 -8.60 -20.36
N LEU A 272 -14.00 -7.99 -21.01
CA LEU A 272 -15.41 -8.41 -20.98
C LEU A 272 -15.69 -9.65 -21.83
N GLN A 273 -14.83 -10.00 -22.79
CA GLN A 273 -14.93 -11.26 -23.54
C GLN A 273 -14.38 -12.49 -22.78
N LYS A 274 -14.00 -12.35 -21.50
CA LYS A 274 -13.54 -13.45 -20.64
C LYS A 274 -14.61 -13.95 -19.63
N GLU A 275 -15.89 -13.71 -19.89
CA GLU A 275 -16.99 -14.49 -19.27
C GLU A 275 -17.45 -15.64 -20.17
#